data_AF-M4PWJ9-F1
#
_entry.id   AF-M4PWJ9-F1
#
_cell.length_a   1.000
_cell.length_b   1.000
_cell.length_c   1.000
_cell.angle_alpha   90.00
_cell.angle_beta   90.00
_cell.angle_gamma   90.00
#
_symmetry.space_group_name_H-M   'P 1'
#
loop_
_entity.id
_entity.type
_entity.pdbx_description
1 polymer ?
#
loop_
_entity_poly.entity_id
_entity_poly.type
_entity_poly.pdbx_seq_one_letter_code
_entity_poly.pdbx_strand_id
1 'polypeptide(L)'
;MSNFEYVIASLPYLTLDFKYPGQTGFNSVISDIKRDLDERDAELLDFLLKGFDEKELTADFYAKALRCRNKFLREYFRFDLNVRNAKVRYLNAQLGREPDMDVMTGEDPDSPDVDIDGFRFNGGEFEEEARVDAILAGSDLVTRERELDDLLWDKIDSLATFHYFDIEAVLAYVAKLHVVTRWLNLDEEVGRDRFRRLLKDVRGTYKGVMYDDK
;
A
#
# COMPACT_ATOMS: atom_id res chain seq x y z
N MET A 1 -18.96 -11.55 9.41
CA MET A 1 -19.12 -10.22 8.80
C MET A 1 -18.78 -9.21 9.86
N SER A 2 -17.63 -8.59 9.71
CA SER A 2 -17.13 -7.50 10.55
C SER A 2 -18.08 -6.29 10.51
N ASN A 3 -18.17 -5.53 11.60
CA ASN A 3 -18.93 -4.28 11.65
C ASN A 3 -18.01 -3.14 11.19
N PHE A 4 -17.92 -2.93 9.88
CA PHE A 4 -16.97 -1.99 9.30
C PHE A 4 -17.30 -0.54 9.63
N GLU A 5 -18.57 -0.20 9.86
CA GLU A 5 -18.96 1.12 10.35
C GLU A 5 -18.33 1.40 11.71
N TYR A 6 -18.36 0.41 12.61
CA TYR A 6 -17.71 0.52 13.91
C TYR A 6 -16.18 0.51 13.80
N VAL A 7 -15.59 -0.40 13.01
CA VAL A 7 -14.14 -0.46 12.79
C VAL A 7 -13.63 0.86 12.23
N ILE A 8 -14.31 1.41 11.23
CA ILE A 8 -13.91 2.65 10.57
C ILE A 8 -14.06 3.81 11.55
N ALA A 9 -15.23 3.94 12.22
CA ALA A 9 -15.46 4.98 13.23
C ALA A 9 -14.52 4.88 14.45
N SER A 10 -14.05 3.68 14.78
CA SER A 10 -13.10 3.41 15.85
C SER A 10 -11.64 3.49 15.39
N LEU A 11 -11.38 3.57 14.07
CA LEU A 11 -10.04 3.86 13.56
C LEU A 11 -9.55 5.08 14.32
N PRO A 12 -8.37 4.97 14.96
CA PRO A 12 -7.99 5.92 15.98
C PRO A 12 -8.17 7.32 15.43
N TYR A 13 -8.93 8.13 16.16
CA TYR A 13 -9.04 9.56 15.91
C TYR A 13 -7.69 10.16 16.30
N LEU A 14 -6.73 9.93 15.42
CA LEU A 14 -5.34 10.29 15.56
C LEU A 14 -5.32 11.82 15.74
N THR A 15 -5.19 12.29 16.97
CA THR A 15 -5.12 13.72 17.22
C THR A 15 -3.78 14.23 16.67
N LEU A 16 -3.72 15.49 16.27
CA LEU A 16 -2.45 16.10 15.82
C LEU A 16 -1.37 16.05 16.91
N ASP A 17 -1.79 15.98 18.17
CA ASP A 17 -0.94 15.84 19.36
C ASP A 17 -0.60 14.38 19.70
N PHE A 18 -1.08 13.41 18.92
CA PHE A 18 -0.82 12.00 19.13
C PHE A 18 0.65 11.70 18.81
N LYS A 19 1.47 11.59 19.86
CA LYS A 19 2.87 11.19 19.76
C LYS A 19 2.94 9.73 19.37
N TYR A 20 2.97 9.44 18.07
CA TYR A 20 3.31 8.13 17.54
C TYR A 20 4.77 7.82 17.92
N PRO A 21 5.08 6.89 18.85
CA PRO A 21 6.45 6.61 19.24
C PRO A 21 7.06 5.58 18.28
N GLY A 22 6.94 5.81 16.96
CA GLY A 22 7.40 4.88 15.92
C GLY A 22 6.54 3.62 15.80
N GLN A 23 7.17 2.46 15.52
CA GLN A 23 6.51 1.17 15.25
C GLN A 23 5.56 0.70 16.37
N THR A 24 5.79 1.11 17.62
CA THR A 24 4.93 0.76 18.75
C THR A 24 3.52 1.33 18.59
N GLY A 25 3.39 2.54 18.02
CA GLY A 25 2.08 3.13 17.70
C GLY A 25 1.38 2.33 16.60
N PHE A 26 2.11 1.96 15.55
CA PHE A 26 1.59 1.20 14.41
C PHE A 26 1.01 -0.14 14.87
N ASN A 27 1.80 -0.92 15.60
CA ASN A 27 1.39 -2.23 16.08
C ASN A 27 0.17 -2.17 17.02
N SER A 28 0.04 -1.12 17.83
CA SER A 28 -1.14 -0.90 18.67
C SER A 28 -2.38 -0.70 17.81
N VAL A 29 -2.33 0.18 16.81
CA VAL A 29 -3.47 0.46 15.92
C VAL A 29 -3.87 -0.80 15.15
N ILE A 30 -2.91 -1.55 14.62
CA ILE A 30 -3.18 -2.83 13.94
C ILE A 30 -3.85 -3.82 14.88
N SER A 31 -3.40 -3.91 16.14
CA SER A 31 -3.98 -4.82 17.13
C SER A 31 -5.43 -4.47 17.46
N ASP A 32 -5.74 -3.17 17.56
CA ASP A 32 -7.11 -2.70 17.77
C ASP A 32 -8.01 -3.00 16.58
N ILE A 33 -7.54 -2.72 15.35
CA ILE A 33 -8.29 -3.04 14.12
C ILE A 33 -8.59 -4.55 14.06
N LYS A 34 -7.58 -5.39 14.28
CA LYS A 34 -7.73 -6.85 14.21
C LYS A 34 -8.75 -7.41 15.20
N ARG A 35 -8.88 -6.82 16.39
CA ARG A 35 -9.86 -7.27 17.40
C ARG A 35 -11.29 -7.14 16.90
N ASP A 36 -11.54 -6.19 16.01
CA ASP A 36 -12.87 -5.85 15.51
C ASP A 36 -13.17 -6.51 14.14
N LEU A 37 -12.20 -7.24 13.56
CA LEU A 37 -12.34 -8.00 12.31
C LEU A 37 -12.72 -9.46 12.59
N ASP A 38 -13.49 -10.05 11.67
CA ASP A 38 -13.66 -11.50 11.63
C ASP A 38 -12.42 -12.21 11.08
N GLU A 39 -12.38 -13.54 11.22
CA GLU A 39 -11.20 -14.36 10.87
C GLU A 39 -10.77 -14.16 9.41
N ARG A 40 -11.73 -14.09 8.49
CA ARG A 40 -11.44 -13.94 7.06
C ARG A 40 -10.86 -12.57 6.75
N ASP A 41 -11.41 -11.51 7.33
CA ASP A 41 -10.92 -10.15 7.13
C ASP A 41 -9.55 -9.94 7.80
N ALA A 42 -9.35 -10.56 8.97
CA ALA A 42 -8.07 -10.55 9.67
C ALA A 42 -6.97 -11.24 8.85
N GLU A 43 -7.27 -12.34 8.16
CA GLU A 43 -6.33 -13.00 7.22
C GLU A 43 -5.90 -12.08 6.07
N LEU A 44 -6.83 -11.29 5.52
CA LEU A 44 -6.51 -10.31 4.46
C LEU A 44 -5.59 -9.20 4.97
N LEU A 45 -5.87 -8.69 6.18
CA LEU A 45 -5.01 -7.72 6.84
C LEU A 45 -3.63 -8.31 7.14
N ASP A 46 -3.56 -9.55 7.63
CA ASP A 46 -2.30 -10.25 7.85
C ASP A 46 -1.48 -10.42 6.59
N PHE A 47 -2.14 -10.72 5.47
CA PHE A 47 -1.48 -10.82 4.18
C PHE A 47 -0.89 -9.48 3.73
N LEU A 48 -1.62 -8.38 3.91
CA LEU A 48 -1.11 -7.03 3.64
C LEU A 48 0.14 -6.73 4.47
N LEU A 49 0.07 -6.99 5.78
CA LEU A 49 1.16 -6.71 6.72
C LEU A 49 2.42 -7.53 6.43
N LYS A 50 2.28 -8.78 5.98
CA LYS A 50 3.42 -9.59 5.51
C LYS A 50 4.15 -8.91 4.36
N GLY A 51 3.42 -8.29 3.43
CA GLY A 51 4.01 -7.55 2.32
C GLY A 51 4.73 -6.25 2.71
N PHE A 52 4.71 -5.86 3.99
CA PHE A 52 5.51 -4.74 4.50
C PHE A 52 6.87 -5.18 5.04
N ASP A 53 7.11 -6.48 5.22
CA ASP A 53 8.42 -7.02 5.60
C ASP A 53 9.21 -7.39 4.34
N GLU A 54 10.33 -6.70 4.11
CA GLU A 54 11.22 -6.93 2.96
C GLU A 54 11.68 -8.39 2.84
N LYS A 55 11.77 -9.14 3.94
CA LYS A 55 12.19 -10.55 3.93
C LYS A 55 11.14 -11.48 3.35
N GLU A 56 9.87 -11.09 3.39
CA GLU A 56 8.75 -11.88 2.88
C GLU A 56 8.54 -11.65 1.38
N LEU A 57 9.09 -10.56 0.81
CA LEU A 57 8.91 -10.14 -0.58
C LEU A 57 9.70 -11.00 -1.58
N THR A 58 9.23 -12.22 -1.73
CA THR A 58 9.78 -13.25 -2.63
C THR A 58 8.87 -13.46 -3.85
N ALA A 59 9.36 -14.15 -4.87
CA ALA A 59 8.55 -14.48 -6.06
C ALA A 59 7.29 -15.29 -5.68
N ASP A 60 7.41 -16.20 -4.70
CA ASP A 60 6.27 -16.96 -4.17
C ASP A 60 5.24 -16.07 -3.46
N PHE A 61 5.69 -15.05 -2.73
CA PHE A 61 4.78 -14.07 -2.12
C PHE A 61 3.98 -13.32 -3.18
N TYR A 62 4.64 -12.77 -4.21
CA TYR A 62 3.92 -12.06 -5.28
C TYR A 62 3.03 -12.99 -6.08
N ALA A 63 3.44 -14.23 -6.35
CA ALA A 63 2.59 -15.23 -7.00
C ALA A 63 1.30 -15.50 -6.19
N LYS A 64 1.39 -15.59 -4.86
CA LYS A 64 0.23 -15.69 -3.97
C LYS A 64 -0.61 -14.42 -3.97
N ALA A 65 0.03 -13.25 -3.94
CA ALA A 65 -0.67 -11.96 -3.94
C ALA A 65 -1.46 -11.76 -5.23
N LEU A 66 -0.88 -12.11 -6.38
CA LEU A 66 -1.50 -12.00 -7.70
C LEU A 66 -2.67 -12.97 -7.89
N ARG A 67 -2.70 -14.08 -7.14
CA ARG A 67 -3.84 -15.02 -7.07
C ARG A 67 -4.88 -14.66 -6.01
N CYS A 68 -4.62 -13.65 -5.18
CA CYS A 68 -5.54 -13.30 -4.11
C CYS A 68 -6.90 -12.91 -4.68
N ARG A 69 -7.98 -13.48 -4.12
CA ARG A 69 -9.35 -13.17 -4.56
C ARG A 69 -9.72 -11.71 -4.30
N ASN A 70 -9.19 -11.14 -3.22
CA ASN A 70 -9.40 -9.74 -2.89
C ASN A 70 -8.72 -8.85 -3.94
N LYS A 71 -9.51 -8.01 -4.62
CA LYS A 71 -9.01 -7.16 -5.71
C LYS A 71 -8.03 -6.11 -5.22
N PHE A 72 -8.28 -5.51 -4.06
CA PHE A 72 -7.39 -4.50 -3.48
C PHE A 72 -5.99 -5.08 -3.28
N LEU A 73 -5.86 -6.22 -2.59
CA LEU A 73 -4.54 -6.84 -2.34
C LEU A 73 -3.83 -7.23 -3.65
N ARG A 74 -4.57 -7.82 -4.58
CA ARG A 74 -4.02 -8.26 -5.87
C ARG A 74 -3.44 -7.08 -6.66
N GLU A 75 -4.19 -6.00 -6.80
CA GLU A 75 -3.75 -4.83 -7.56
C GLU A 75 -2.71 -3.99 -6.80
N TYR A 76 -2.78 -3.95 -5.46
CA TYR A 76 -1.77 -3.29 -4.63
C TYR A 76 -0.40 -3.94 -4.82
N PHE A 77 -0.32 -5.26 -4.70
CA PHE A 77 0.94 -5.98 -4.85
C PHE A 77 1.41 -6.10 -6.31
N ARG A 78 0.49 -6.05 -7.28
CA ARG A 78 0.85 -5.86 -8.69
C ARG A 78 1.58 -4.53 -8.89
N PHE A 79 1.04 -3.44 -8.35
CA PHE A 79 1.68 -2.13 -8.42
C PHE A 79 3.04 -2.13 -7.71
N ASP A 80 3.12 -2.64 -6.49
CA ASP A 80 4.38 -2.72 -5.72
C ASP A 80 5.47 -3.50 -6.48
N LEU A 81 5.11 -4.65 -7.06
CA LEU A 81 6.03 -5.44 -7.89
C LEU A 81 6.51 -4.68 -9.13
N ASN A 82 5.59 -4.02 -9.85
CA ASN A 82 5.93 -3.24 -11.04
C ASN A 82 6.89 -2.09 -10.72
N VAL A 83 6.66 -1.37 -9.62
CA VAL A 83 7.56 -0.31 -9.15
C VAL A 83 8.94 -0.88 -8.80
N ARG A 84 9.00 -2.03 -8.13
CA ARG A 84 10.28 -2.69 -7.79
C ARG A 84 11.04 -3.14 -9.03
N ASN A 85 10.35 -3.78 -9.98
CA ASN A 85 10.95 -4.20 -11.24
C ASN A 85 11.45 -3.00 -12.04
N ALA A 86 10.71 -1.88 -12.06
CA ALA A 86 11.17 -0.63 -12.67
C ALA A 86 12.42 -0.06 -11.98
N LYS A 87 12.48 -0.06 -10.63
CA LYS A 87 13.69 0.32 -9.88
C LYS A 87 14.90 -0.55 -10.27
N VAL A 88 14.72 -1.87 -10.37
CA VAL A 88 15.80 -2.79 -10.76
C VAL A 88 16.27 -2.52 -12.19
N ARG A 89 15.35 -2.39 -13.15
CA ARG A 89 15.67 -2.04 -14.55
C ARG A 89 16.42 -0.72 -14.65
N TYR A 90 15.97 0.30 -13.91
CA TYR A 90 16.67 1.58 -13.83
C TYR A 90 18.09 1.44 -13.29
N LEU A 91 18.29 0.68 -12.21
CA LEU A 91 19.61 0.43 -11.63
C LEU A 91 20.51 -0.35 -12.60
N ASN A 92 19.99 -1.36 -13.29
CA ASN A 92 20.74 -2.10 -14.30
C ASN A 92 21.23 -1.19 -15.43
N ALA A 93 20.36 -0.30 -15.92
CA ALA A 93 20.73 0.68 -16.93
C ALA A 93 21.85 1.62 -16.44
N GLN A 94 21.77 2.12 -15.20
CA GLN A 94 22.82 2.96 -14.61
C GLN A 94 24.15 2.21 -14.43
N LEU A 95 24.09 0.90 -14.18
CA LEU A 95 25.26 0.05 -13.96
C LEU A 95 25.79 -0.59 -15.26
N GLY A 96 25.15 -0.35 -16.41
CA GLY A 96 25.51 -0.97 -17.69
C GLY A 96 25.32 -2.49 -17.72
N ARG A 97 24.35 -3.00 -16.95
CA ARG A 97 23.94 -4.42 -16.92
C ARG A 97 22.79 -4.68 -17.88
N GLU A 98 22.53 -5.95 -18.17
CA GLU A 98 21.35 -6.37 -18.92
C GLU A 98 20.06 -5.87 -18.22
N PRO A 99 19.08 -5.30 -18.94
CA PRO A 99 17.90 -4.66 -18.34
C PRO A 99 17.11 -5.56 -17.39
N ASP A 100 16.89 -6.82 -17.78
CA ASP A 100 16.06 -7.77 -17.02
C ASP A 100 16.87 -8.63 -16.04
N MET A 101 18.13 -8.27 -15.77
CA MET A 101 18.93 -8.92 -14.73
C MET A 101 18.31 -8.66 -13.35
N ASP A 102 18.20 -9.68 -12.50
CA ASP A 102 17.67 -9.57 -11.11
C ASP A 102 16.21 -9.07 -10.98
N VAL A 103 15.50 -8.86 -12.10
CA VAL A 103 14.08 -8.51 -12.08
C VAL A 103 13.28 -9.72 -11.60
N MET A 104 12.29 -9.48 -10.73
CA MET A 104 11.44 -10.55 -10.23
C MET A 104 10.37 -10.86 -11.28
N THR A 105 10.71 -11.80 -12.17
CA THR A 105 9.86 -12.31 -13.26
C THR A 105 9.73 -13.82 -13.14
N GLY A 106 8.63 -14.40 -13.64
CA GLY A 106 8.47 -15.85 -13.73
C GLY A 106 7.03 -16.27 -13.93
N GLU A 107 6.83 -17.55 -14.21
CA GLU A 107 5.51 -18.17 -14.22
C GLU A 107 5.24 -18.77 -12.84
N ASP A 108 4.02 -18.67 -12.34
CA ASP A 108 3.62 -19.42 -11.14
C ASP A 108 3.62 -20.94 -11.47
N PRO A 109 4.37 -21.77 -10.73
CA PRO A 109 4.45 -23.21 -10.98
C PRO A 109 3.10 -23.94 -10.89
N ASP A 110 2.17 -23.43 -10.07
CA ASP A 110 0.85 -24.03 -9.83
C ASP A 110 -0.23 -23.44 -10.75
N SER A 111 0.08 -22.37 -11.47
CA SER A 111 -0.87 -21.67 -12.33
C SER A 111 -0.13 -20.92 -13.44
N PRO A 112 0.24 -21.59 -14.54
CA PRO A 112 1.06 -21.00 -15.62
C PRO A 112 0.46 -19.74 -16.27
N ASP A 113 -0.85 -19.51 -16.10
CA ASP A 113 -1.55 -18.31 -16.54
C ASP A 113 -1.28 -17.08 -15.64
N VAL A 114 -0.63 -17.29 -14.50
CA VAL A 114 -0.18 -16.25 -13.57
C VAL A 114 1.25 -15.90 -13.91
N ASP A 115 1.40 -14.85 -14.72
CA ASP A 115 2.69 -14.20 -14.88
C ASP A 115 2.99 -13.40 -13.60
N ILE A 116 4.09 -13.77 -12.94
CA ILE A 116 4.66 -13.03 -11.81
C ILE A 116 5.23 -11.71 -12.34
N ASP A 117 5.69 -11.65 -13.60
CA ASP A 117 5.92 -10.36 -14.22
C ASP A 117 4.55 -9.71 -14.49
N GLY A 118 4.28 -8.57 -13.84
CA GLY A 118 3.00 -7.86 -13.91
C GLY A 118 2.54 -7.46 -15.32
N PHE A 119 3.30 -7.82 -16.36
CA PHE A 119 3.08 -7.57 -17.78
C PHE A 119 2.12 -8.53 -18.49
N ARG A 120 1.90 -9.79 -18.05
CA ARG A 120 1.02 -10.72 -18.81
C ARG A 120 -0.05 -11.47 -18.05
N PHE A 121 -0.37 -11.07 -16.83
CA PHE A 121 -1.68 -11.42 -16.28
C PHE A 121 -2.76 -10.59 -16.99
N ASN A 122 -3.27 -11.10 -18.10
CA ASN A 122 -4.35 -10.50 -18.89
C ASN A 122 -4.04 -9.11 -19.53
N GLY A 123 -2.81 -8.90 -19.99
CA GLY A 123 -2.48 -7.85 -20.98
C GLY A 123 -2.76 -6.40 -20.55
N GLY A 124 -2.43 -6.03 -19.31
CA GLY A 124 -2.45 -4.63 -18.88
C GLY A 124 -1.08 -3.99 -19.02
N GLU A 125 -1.01 -2.81 -19.63
CA GLU A 125 0.15 -1.92 -19.52
C GLU A 125 0.34 -1.53 -18.04
N PHE A 126 1.58 -1.41 -17.57
CA PHE A 126 1.84 -0.76 -16.28
C PHE A 126 1.46 0.71 -16.43
N GLU A 127 0.23 1.05 -16.05
CA GLU A 127 -0.37 2.36 -16.30
C GLU A 127 0.52 3.51 -15.79
N GLU A 128 1.20 3.28 -14.67
CA GLU A 128 2.07 4.26 -14.03
C GLU A 128 3.54 4.21 -14.50
N GLU A 129 3.91 3.35 -15.46
CA GLU A 129 5.30 3.14 -15.93
C GLU A 129 6.00 4.45 -16.28
N ALA A 130 5.40 5.24 -17.17
CA ALA A 130 5.99 6.51 -17.60
C ALA A 130 6.20 7.49 -16.44
N ARG A 131 5.34 7.45 -15.40
CA ARG A 131 5.50 8.29 -14.21
C ARG A 131 6.63 7.77 -13.33
N VAL A 132 6.71 6.45 -13.12
CA VAL A 132 7.80 5.83 -12.37
C VAL A 132 9.15 6.13 -13.02
N ASP A 133 9.27 5.97 -14.33
CA ASP A 133 10.51 6.27 -15.06
C ASP A 133 10.92 7.74 -14.92
N ALA A 134 9.95 8.66 -15.02
CA ALA A 134 10.21 10.09 -14.82
C ALA A 134 10.70 10.39 -13.40
N ILE A 135 10.10 9.78 -12.38
CA ILE A 135 10.53 9.90 -10.98
C ILE A 135 11.96 9.36 -10.82
N LEU A 136 12.22 8.14 -11.31
CA LEU A 136 13.54 7.50 -11.21
C LEU A 136 14.64 8.27 -11.94
N ALA A 137 14.33 9.02 -12.99
CA ALA A 137 15.28 9.88 -13.68
C ALA A 137 15.63 11.19 -12.92
N GLY A 138 14.84 11.59 -11.91
CA GLY A 138 15.10 12.78 -11.07
C GLY A 138 16.41 12.70 -10.29
N SER A 139 16.96 13.77 -9.72
CA SER A 139 18.33 13.76 -9.20
C SER A 139 18.53 13.33 -7.73
N ASP A 140 17.54 13.56 -6.86
CA ASP A 140 17.68 13.36 -5.41
C ASP A 140 16.95 12.10 -4.91
N LEU A 141 17.65 11.25 -4.16
CA LEU A 141 17.12 9.95 -3.70
C LEU A 141 15.90 10.12 -2.78
N VAL A 142 15.94 11.08 -1.86
CA VAL A 142 14.83 11.32 -0.92
C VAL A 142 13.60 11.80 -1.67
N THR A 143 13.79 12.67 -2.65
CA THR A 143 12.73 13.16 -3.53
C THR A 143 12.12 12.02 -4.35
N ARG A 144 12.94 11.13 -4.91
CA ARG A 144 12.45 9.95 -5.65
C ARG A 144 11.57 9.07 -4.77
N GLU A 145 12.03 8.71 -3.57
CA GLU A 145 11.25 7.88 -2.65
C GLU A 145 9.95 8.58 -2.21
N ARG A 146 9.98 9.90 -2.01
CA ARG A 146 8.78 10.69 -1.70
C ARG A 146 7.76 10.65 -2.84
N GLU A 147 8.20 10.86 -4.07
CA GLU A 147 7.32 10.87 -5.24
C GLU A 147 6.76 9.47 -5.56
N LEU A 148 7.55 8.42 -5.34
CA LEU A 148 7.05 7.04 -5.43
C LEU A 148 6.00 6.73 -4.37
N ASP A 149 6.17 7.23 -3.14
CA ASP A 149 5.14 7.11 -2.11
C ASP A 149 3.88 7.91 -2.38
N ASP A 150 4.01 9.07 -3.03
CA ASP A 150 2.85 9.83 -3.49
C ASP A 150 2.10 9.07 -4.58
N LEU A 151 2.82 8.45 -5.51
CA LEU A 151 2.23 7.59 -6.54
C LEU A 151 1.56 6.35 -5.93
N LEU A 152 2.17 5.72 -4.93
CA LEU A 152 1.55 4.62 -4.17
C LEU A 152 0.28 5.09 -3.45
N TRP A 153 0.31 6.28 -2.84
CA TRP A 153 -0.87 6.85 -2.17
C TRP A 153 -2.03 7.04 -3.14
N ASP A 154 -1.75 7.61 -4.32
CA ASP A 154 -2.75 7.81 -5.37
C ASP A 154 -3.29 6.47 -5.89
N LYS A 155 -2.44 5.43 -5.97
CA LYS A 155 -2.89 4.06 -6.29
C LYS A 155 -3.82 3.51 -5.22
N ILE A 156 -3.49 3.67 -3.94
CA ILE A 156 -4.35 3.24 -2.83
C ILE A 156 -5.70 3.97 -2.89
N ASP A 157 -5.72 5.27 -3.18
CA ASP A 157 -6.94 6.06 -3.36
C ASP A 157 -7.81 5.52 -4.50
N SER A 158 -7.19 5.21 -5.64
CA SER A 158 -7.88 4.60 -6.78
C SER A 158 -8.48 3.24 -6.41
N LEU A 159 -7.73 2.39 -5.71
CA LEU A 159 -8.19 1.06 -5.32
C LEU A 159 -9.30 1.09 -4.27
N ALA A 160 -9.31 2.11 -3.40
CA ALA A 160 -10.34 2.33 -2.39
C ALA A 160 -11.52 3.17 -2.89
N THR A 161 -11.55 3.55 -4.18
CA THR A 161 -12.65 4.35 -4.72
C THR A 161 -13.96 3.56 -4.61
N PHE A 162 -14.98 4.20 -4.03
CA PHE A 162 -16.30 3.63 -3.69
C PHE A 162 -16.32 2.60 -2.56
N HIS A 163 -15.18 2.35 -1.91
CA HIS A 163 -15.08 1.53 -0.71
C HIS A 163 -15.16 2.42 0.53
N TYR A 164 -16.31 2.38 1.22
CA TYR A 164 -16.60 3.27 2.35
C TYR A 164 -16.70 2.53 3.69
N PHE A 165 -17.30 1.34 3.72
CA PHE A 165 -17.55 0.55 4.93
C PHE A 165 -17.32 -0.94 4.67
N ASP A 166 -16.12 -1.28 4.23
CA ASP A 166 -15.69 -2.66 3.93
C ASP A 166 -14.20 -2.87 4.23
N ILE A 167 -13.74 -4.09 3.98
CA ILE A 167 -12.35 -4.49 4.23
C ILE A 167 -11.38 -3.69 3.35
N GLU A 168 -11.75 -3.35 2.12
CA GLU A 168 -10.91 -2.55 1.22
C GLU A 168 -10.61 -1.16 1.81
N ALA A 169 -11.59 -0.49 2.44
CA ALA A 169 -11.36 0.76 3.13
C ALA A 169 -10.38 0.62 4.31
N VAL A 170 -10.47 -0.48 5.07
CA VAL A 170 -9.55 -0.80 6.18
C VAL A 170 -8.14 -1.09 5.67
N LEU A 171 -8.00 -1.89 4.61
CA LEU A 171 -6.70 -2.20 3.99
C LEU A 171 -6.03 -0.94 3.42
N ALA A 172 -6.80 -0.05 2.79
CA ALA A 172 -6.33 1.23 2.28
C ALA A 172 -5.81 2.13 3.41
N TYR A 173 -6.56 2.21 4.52
CA TYR A 173 -6.11 2.95 5.70
C TYR A 173 -4.80 2.39 6.25
N VAL A 174 -4.69 1.07 6.42
CA VAL A 174 -3.49 0.42 6.96
C VAL A 174 -2.28 0.64 6.03
N ALA A 175 -2.46 0.54 4.71
CA ALA A 175 -1.40 0.79 3.75
C ALA A 175 -0.87 2.23 3.82
N LYS A 176 -1.77 3.23 3.88
CA LYS A 176 -1.37 4.64 4.07
C LYS A 176 -0.71 4.88 5.43
N LEU A 177 -1.23 4.27 6.49
CA LEU A 177 -0.65 4.36 7.82
C LEU A 177 0.78 3.80 7.85
N HIS A 178 1.05 2.74 7.09
CA HIS A 178 2.39 2.20 6.93
C HIS A 178 3.34 3.21 6.28
N VAL A 179 2.93 3.87 5.17
CA VAL A 179 3.70 4.95 4.53
C VAL A 179 3.98 6.09 5.52
N VAL A 180 2.98 6.55 6.26
CA VAL A 180 3.15 7.60 7.28
C VAL A 180 4.15 7.17 8.34
N THR A 181 4.05 5.95 8.85
CA THR A 181 4.96 5.42 9.88
C THR A 181 6.39 5.36 9.38
N ARG A 182 6.61 4.97 8.11
CA ARG A 182 7.93 4.97 7.49
C ARG A 182 8.54 6.37 7.46
N TRP A 183 7.77 7.37 7.03
CA TRP A 183 8.23 8.76 7.00
C TRP A 183 8.45 9.34 8.39
N LEU A 184 7.60 9.08 9.38
CA LEU A 184 7.82 9.56 10.75
C LEU A 184 9.15 9.09 11.34
N ASN A 185 9.65 7.92 10.93
CA ASN A 185 10.95 7.40 11.37
C ASN A 185 12.14 7.98 10.58
N LEU A 186 11.92 8.44 9.33
CA LEU A 186 12.96 8.96 8.44
C LEU A 186 13.08 10.49 8.50
N ASP A 187 11.95 11.18 8.45
CA ASP A 187 11.78 12.63 8.49
C ASP A 187 10.45 12.97 9.19
N GLU A 188 10.55 13.43 10.44
CA GLU A 188 9.40 13.70 11.29
C GLU A 188 8.49 14.82 10.72
N GLU A 189 9.03 15.77 9.96
CA GLU A 189 8.24 16.86 9.37
C GLU A 189 7.39 16.34 8.22
N VAL A 190 7.99 15.60 7.29
CA VAL A 190 7.29 14.94 6.18
C VAL A 190 6.28 13.91 6.71
N GLY A 191 6.68 13.12 7.70
CA GLY A 191 5.79 12.15 8.35
C GLY A 191 4.55 12.82 8.97
N ARG A 192 4.73 13.95 9.65
CA ARG A 192 3.61 14.73 10.20
C ARG A 192 2.71 15.30 9.11
N ASP A 193 3.24 15.74 7.98
CA ASP A 193 2.41 16.23 6.88
C ASP A 193 1.56 15.11 6.25
N ARG A 194 2.17 13.96 5.97
CA ARG A 194 1.43 12.79 5.49
C ARG A 194 0.38 12.30 6.49
N PHE A 195 0.68 12.36 7.77
CA PHE A 195 -0.29 12.07 8.82
C PHE A 195 -1.50 13.01 8.79
N ARG A 196 -1.27 14.32 8.56
CA ARG A 196 -2.37 15.28 8.35
C ARG A 196 -3.19 14.95 7.10
N ARG A 197 -2.57 14.49 6.01
CA ARG A 197 -3.27 13.99 4.82
C ARG A 197 -4.15 12.78 5.16
N LEU A 198 -3.58 11.75 5.81
CA LEU A 198 -4.33 10.57 6.24
C LEU A 198 -5.55 10.94 7.09
N LEU A 199 -5.38 11.88 8.02
CA LEU A 199 -6.47 12.37 8.86
C LEU A 199 -7.57 13.08 8.08
N LYS A 200 -7.21 13.87 7.05
CA LYS A 200 -8.19 14.51 6.18
C LYS A 200 -8.95 13.48 5.35
N ASP A 201 -8.26 12.46 4.85
CA ASP A 201 -8.89 11.38 4.06
C ASP A 201 -9.93 10.65 4.92
N VAL A 202 -9.50 10.19 6.11
CA VAL A 202 -10.37 9.51 7.07
C VAL A 202 -11.55 10.41 7.44
N ARG A 203 -11.32 11.66 7.85
CA ARG A 203 -12.38 12.63 8.22
C ARG A 203 -13.30 13.01 7.04
N GLY A 204 -12.77 13.07 5.83
CA GLY A 204 -13.52 13.39 4.61
C GLY A 204 -14.60 12.34 4.34
N THR A 205 -14.29 11.07 4.60
CA THR A 205 -15.25 9.96 4.54
C THR A 205 -16.45 10.16 5.49
N TYR A 206 -16.29 10.87 6.62
CA TYR A 206 -17.37 11.14 7.59
C TYR A 206 -18.24 12.35 7.27
N LYS A 207 -17.82 13.27 6.39
CA LYS A 207 -18.60 14.49 6.10
C LYS A 207 -19.96 14.23 5.43
N GLY A 208 -20.24 13.00 5.01
CA GLY A 208 -21.56 12.58 4.53
C GLY A 208 -22.63 12.44 5.63
N VAL A 209 -22.26 12.50 6.91
CA VAL A 209 -23.20 12.44 8.04
C VAL A 209 -23.27 13.82 8.71
N MET A 210 -24.07 14.71 8.14
CA MET A 210 -24.51 15.91 8.86
C MET A 210 -25.46 15.44 9.96
N TYR A 211 -25.01 15.46 11.22
CA TYR A 211 -25.95 15.47 12.33
C TYR A 211 -26.59 16.86 12.32
N ASP A 212 -27.86 16.94 11.90
CA ASP A 212 -28.68 18.11 12.19
C ASP A 212 -28.82 18.18 13.72
N ASP A 213 -27.99 19.00 14.34
CA ASP A 213 -28.15 19.40 15.73
C ASP A 213 -29.49 20.14 15.85
N LYS A 214 -30.49 19.46 16.43
CA LYS A 214 -31.72 20.08 16.93
C LYS A 214 -31.47 20.84 18.22
#